data_AF-A0A915LCS2-F1
#
_entry.id   AF-A0A915LCS2-F1
#
_cell.length_a   1.000
_cell.length_b   1.000
_cell.length_c   1.000
_cell.angle_alpha   90.00
_cell.angle_beta   90.00
_cell.angle_gamma   90.00
#
_symmetry.space_group_name_H-M   'P 1'
#
loop_
_entity.id
_entity.type
_entity.pdbx_description
1 polymer ?
#
loop_
_entity_poly.entity_id
_entity_poly.type
_entity_poly.pdbx_seq_one_letter_code
_entity_poly.pdbx_strand_id
1 'polypeptide(L)'
;MILTRLQQTMEAYSYCYVKKMITQNFHHDKTNRYNTVYKDQPSLKLKRRSNFRQLYYDVYMNSLFEYDDGFLGDDKYLAAAVWRALYLMEDEADIIYIERVVRYIRATLHFLDKIDTEVLLERGLDNWEPADEIVKKRLKLGEI
;
A
#
# COMPACT_ATOMS: atom_id res chain seq x y z
N MET A 1 -5.00 3.75 0.93
CA MET A 1 -6.16 2.96 0.43
C MET A 1 -7.13 2.63 1.56
N ILE A 2 -7.01 1.52 2.32
CA ILE A 2 -8.00 1.19 3.37
C ILE A 2 -8.14 2.29 4.43
N LEU A 3 -7.03 2.83 4.96
CA LEU A 3 -7.08 3.92 5.93
C LEU A 3 -7.74 5.18 5.35
N THR A 4 -7.42 5.51 4.10
CA THR A 4 -8.03 6.64 3.36
C THR A 4 -9.54 6.47 3.24
N ARG A 5 -10.02 5.27 2.86
CA ARG A 5 -11.45 4.94 2.82
C ARG A 5 -12.06 5.10 4.21
N LEU A 6 -11.52 4.43 5.23
CA LEU A 6 -12.10 4.42 6.57
C LEU A 6 -12.21 5.84 7.17
N GLN A 7 -11.27 6.72 6.85
CA GLN A 7 -11.30 8.12 7.27
C GLN A 7 -12.53 8.89 6.76
N GLN A 8 -13.05 8.56 5.58
CA GLN A 8 -14.19 9.25 4.98
C GLN A 8 -15.52 8.86 5.64
N THR A 9 -15.59 7.68 6.25
CA THR A 9 -16.84 7.10 6.76
C THR A 9 -16.93 7.05 8.28
N MET A 10 -15.79 7.05 8.97
CA MET A 10 -15.73 6.91 10.42
C MET A 10 -15.61 8.27 11.11
N GLU A 11 -16.20 8.40 12.29
CA GLU A 11 -15.93 9.54 13.18
C GLU A 11 -14.45 9.58 13.58
N ALA A 12 -13.92 10.79 13.79
CA ALA A 12 -12.51 11.03 14.07
C ALA A 12 -11.94 10.15 15.22
N TYR A 13 -12.69 9.97 16.32
CA TYR A 13 -12.23 9.15 17.45
C TYR A 13 -12.12 7.66 17.06
N SER A 14 -13.18 7.11 16.46
CA SER A 14 -13.25 5.72 16.00
C SER A 14 -12.20 5.44 14.92
N TYR A 15 -12.01 6.37 13.98
CA TYR A 15 -10.95 6.28 12.97
C TYR A 15 -9.57 6.26 13.63
N CYS A 16 -9.28 7.14 14.58
CA CYS A 16 -7.99 7.17 15.28
C CYS A 16 -7.70 5.83 15.97
N TYR A 17 -8.71 5.22 16.59
CA TYR A 17 -8.57 3.91 17.23
C TYR A 17 -8.23 2.82 16.22
N VAL A 18 -9.02 2.68 15.15
CA VAL A 18 -8.80 1.64 14.12
C VAL A 18 -7.49 1.86 13.37
N LYS A 19 -7.17 3.11 13.00
CA LYS A 19 -5.90 3.49 12.38
C LYS A 19 -4.71 3.06 13.25
N LYS A 20 -4.78 3.29 14.56
CA LYS A 20 -3.73 2.89 15.49
C LYS A 20 -3.55 1.37 15.49
N MET A 21 -4.64 0.61 15.57
CA MET A 21 -4.60 -0.86 15.53
C MET A 21 -3.97 -1.40 14.23
N ILE A 22 -4.44 -0.92 13.07
CA ILE A 22 -3.92 -1.34 11.77
C ILE A 22 -2.42 -1.00 11.63
N THR A 23 -2.04 0.22 12.01
CA THR A 23 -0.65 0.68 11.91
C THR A 23 0.28 -0.10 12.84
N GLN A 24 -0.19 -0.42 14.06
CA GLN A 24 0.56 -1.26 15.00
C GLN A 24 0.79 -2.68 14.46
N ASN A 25 -0.25 -3.31 13.92
CA ASN A 25 -0.14 -4.63 13.30
C ASN A 25 0.81 -4.62 12.11
N PHE A 26 0.72 -3.59 11.25
CA PHE A 26 1.62 -3.42 10.12
C PHE A 26 3.09 -3.28 10.55
N HIS A 27 3.37 -2.47 11.57
CA HIS A 27 4.73 -2.31 12.09
C HIS A 27 5.26 -3.57 12.77
N HIS A 28 4.39 -4.33 13.44
CA HIS A 28 4.75 -5.62 14.01
C HIS A 28 5.16 -6.61 12.92
N ASP A 29 4.33 -6.79 11.88
CA ASP A 29 4.62 -7.67 10.75
C ASP A 29 5.92 -7.29 10.03
N LYS A 30 6.12 -6.00 9.74
CA LYS A 30 7.38 -5.50 9.18
C LYS A 30 8.59 -5.90 10.01
N THR A 31 8.49 -5.75 11.33
CA THR A 31 9.60 -6.09 12.23
C THR A 31 9.89 -7.58 12.20
N ASN A 32 8.85 -8.42 12.10
CA ASN A 32 9.00 -9.86 11.95
C ASN A 32 9.67 -10.22 10.62
N ARG A 33 9.25 -9.62 9.50
CA ARG A 33 9.90 -9.81 8.19
C ARG A 33 11.36 -9.37 8.20
N TYR A 34 11.67 -8.22 8.80
CA TYR A 34 13.06 -7.78 8.98
C TYR A 34 13.89 -8.82 9.76
N ASN A 35 13.31 -9.38 10.83
CA ASN A 35 13.99 -10.42 11.60
C ASN A 35 14.22 -11.70 10.81
N THR A 36 13.27 -12.08 9.93
CA THR A 36 13.37 -13.25 9.06
C THR A 36 14.43 -13.07 7.98
N VAL A 37 14.44 -11.93 7.27
CA VAL A 37 15.40 -11.65 6.19
C VAL A 37 16.85 -11.70 6.68
N TYR A 38 17.10 -11.20 7.90
CA TYR A 38 18.44 -11.18 8.48
C TYR A 38 18.67 -12.28 9.53
N LYS A 39 17.88 -13.36 9.50
CA LYS A 39 17.96 -14.45 10.48
C LYS A 39 19.36 -15.07 10.52
N ASP A 40 19.94 -15.31 9.35
CA ASP A 40 21.24 -15.98 9.19
C ASP A 40 22.44 -15.00 9.18
N GLN A 41 22.19 -13.70 9.36
CA GLN A 41 23.22 -12.65 9.33
C GLN A 41 23.09 -11.66 10.51
N PRO A 42 23.30 -12.11 11.76
CA PRO A 42 23.05 -11.30 12.97
C PRO A 42 23.97 -10.07 13.09
N SER A 43 25.21 -10.14 12.59
CA SER A 43 26.14 -9.01 12.57
C SER A 43 25.69 -7.91 11.60
N LEU A 44 25.17 -8.29 10.43
CA LEU A 44 24.59 -7.36 9.45
C LEU A 44 23.27 -6.76 9.98
N LYS A 45 22.45 -7.58 10.65
CA LYS A 45 21.20 -7.17 11.30
C LYS A 45 21.40 -6.05 12.30
N LEU A 46 22.43 -6.14 13.15
CA LEU A 46 22.73 -5.12 14.16
C LEU A 46 23.22 -3.82 13.52
N LYS A 47 24.15 -3.90 12.58
CA LYS A 47 24.68 -2.73 11.85
C LYS A 47 23.60 -2.01 11.06
N ARG A 48 22.66 -2.74 10.45
CA ARG A 48 21.60 -2.16 9.62
C ARG A 48 20.32 -1.80 10.38
N ARG A 49 20.18 -2.15 11.66
CA ARG A 49 18.92 -1.97 12.42
C ARG A 49 18.49 -0.50 12.51
N SER A 50 19.40 0.39 12.90
CA SER A 50 19.10 1.82 13.03
C SER A 50 18.77 2.43 11.66
N ASN A 51 19.63 2.18 10.68
CA ASN A 51 19.48 2.69 9.31
C ASN A 51 18.19 2.16 8.65
N PHE A 52 17.86 0.89 8.84
CA PHE A 52 16.62 0.31 8.33
C PHE A 52 15.39 0.95 8.96
N ARG A 53 15.41 1.20 10.28
CA ARG A 53 14.28 1.84 10.96
C ARG A 53 14.03 3.25 10.43
N GLN A 54 15.11 4.03 10.28
CA GLN A 54 15.05 5.40 9.76
C GLN A 54 14.60 5.40 8.30
N LEU A 55 15.30 4.67 7.43
CA LEU A 55 14.97 4.56 6.01
C LEU A 55 13.53 4.12 5.79
N TYR A 56 13.09 3.10 6.53
CA TYR A 56 11.70 2.66 6.46
C TYR A 56 10.72 3.77 6.88
N TYR A 57 11.02 4.50 7.96
CA TYR A 57 10.14 5.56 8.44
C TYR A 57 10.01 6.66 7.40
N ASP A 58 11.13 7.07 6.79
CA ASP A 58 11.17 8.10 5.77
C ASP A 58 10.39 7.66 4.52
N VAL A 59 10.64 6.45 4.02
CA VAL A 59 9.89 5.90 2.88
C VAL A 59 8.40 5.76 3.19
N TYR A 60 8.06 5.28 4.39
CA TYR A 60 6.67 5.10 4.81
C TYR A 60 5.92 6.42 4.89
N MET A 61 6.50 7.43 5.56
CA MET A 61 5.88 8.75 5.66
C MET A 61 5.80 9.45 4.31
N ASN A 62 6.86 9.40 3.52
CA ASN A 62 6.87 9.98 2.18
C ASN A 62 5.79 9.37 1.29
N SER A 63 5.67 8.03 1.33
CA SER A 63 4.62 7.32 0.60
C SER A 63 3.23 7.77 1.03
N LEU A 64 2.97 7.93 2.34
CA LEU A 64 1.66 8.39 2.82
C LEU A 64 1.30 9.77 2.26
N PHE A 65 2.23 10.74 2.31
CA PHE A 65 1.99 12.08 1.78
C PHE A 65 1.75 12.06 0.27
N GLU A 66 2.62 11.41 -0.49
CA GLU A 66 2.51 11.38 -1.94
C GLU A 66 1.26 10.62 -2.42
N TYR A 67 0.89 9.54 -1.75
CA TYR A 67 -0.32 8.80 -2.08
C TYR A 67 -1.59 9.57 -1.71
N ASP A 68 -1.63 10.29 -0.58
CA ASP A 68 -2.82 11.10 -0.24
C ASP A 68 -3.08 12.19 -1.29
N ASP A 69 -2.02 12.87 -1.76
CA ASP A 69 -2.12 13.82 -2.87
C ASP A 69 -2.55 13.14 -4.19
N GLY A 70 -2.02 11.94 -4.47
CA GLY A 70 -2.40 11.16 -5.65
C GLY A 70 -3.85 10.64 -5.60
N PHE A 71 -4.35 10.28 -4.42
CA PHE A 71 -5.72 9.79 -4.24
C PHE A 71 -6.73 10.91 -4.44
N LEU A 72 -6.47 12.10 -3.90
CA LEU A 72 -7.36 13.26 -4.01
C LEU A 72 -7.18 14.03 -5.33
N GLY A 73 -6.03 13.87 -5.99
CA GLY A 73 -5.68 14.56 -7.22
C GLY A 73 -5.86 13.74 -8.50
N ASP A 74 -5.16 14.17 -9.56
CA ASP A 74 -5.14 13.55 -10.89
C ASP A 74 -4.16 12.37 -10.96
N ASP A 75 -4.36 11.48 -11.93
CA ASP A 75 -3.54 10.28 -12.16
C ASP A 75 -2.07 10.59 -12.44
N LYS A 76 -1.75 11.82 -12.88
CA LYS A 76 -0.36 12.27 -13.03
C LYS A 76 0.37 12.36 -11.69
N TYR A 77 -0.30 12.86 -10.65
CA TYR A 77 0.26 12.93 -9.30
C TYR A 77 0.41 11.53 -8.71
N LEU A 78 -0.60 10.68 -8.91
CA LEU A 78 -0.57 9.29 -8.46
C LEU A 78 0.53 8.48 -9.19
N ALA A 79 0.71 8.69 -10.49
CA ALA A 79 1.80 8.07 -11.26
C ALA A 79 3.18 8.51 -10.77
N ALA A 80 3.35 9.80 -10.46
CA ALA A 80 4.59 10.30 -9.89
C ALA A 80 4.86 9.71 -8.50
N ALA A 81 3.83 9.55 -7.67
CA ALA A 81 3.92 8.90 -6.36
C ALA A 81 4.33 7.42 -6.49
N VAL A 82 3.67 6.68 -7.40
CA VAL A 82 4.01 5.29 -7.71
C VAL A 82 5.45 5.15 -8.19
N TRP A 83 5.88 6.03 -9.09
CA TRP A 83 7.26 6.06 -9.58
C TRP A 83 8.26 6.19 -8.43
N ARG A 84 8.09 7.21 -7.57
CA ARG A 84 9.03 7.44 -6.46
C ARG A 84 9.01 6.31 -5.42
N ALA A 85 7.86 5.72 -5.17
CA ALA A 85 7.70 4.68 -4.16
C ALA A 85 8.23 3.31 -4.62
N LEU A 86 8.07 2.96 -5.90
CA LEU A 86 8.33 1.60 -6.40
C LEU A 86 9.46 1.52 -7.43
N TYR A 87 9.65 2.55 -8.24
CA TYR A 87 10.50 2.52 -9.44
C TYR A 87 11.68 3.49 -9.39
N LEU A 88 11.84 4.29 -8.33
CA LEU A 88 12.87 5.34 -8.24
C LEU A 88 14.30 4.81 -8.42
N MET A 89 14.53 3.56 -8.06
CA MET A 89 15.83 2.89 -8.15
C MET A 89 15.94 1.97 -9.37
N GLU A 90 14.98 2.04 -10.29
CA GLU A 90 14.94 1.23 -11.51
C GLU A 90 15.20 2.12 -12.73
N ASP A 91 16.36 1.92 -13.36
CA ASP A 91 16.85 2.79 -14.43
C ASP A 91 15.99 2.72 -15.71
N GLU A 92 15.24 1.63 -15.91
CA GLU A 92 14.44 1.35 -17.13
C GLU A 92 12.98 1.00 -16.81
N ALA A 93 12.39 1.63 -15.80
CA ALA A 93 11.01 1.32 -15.45
C ALA A 93 10.00 1.77 -16.53
N ASP A 94 9.31 0.79 -17.12
CA ASP A 94 8.34 0.99 -18.19
C ASP A 94 7.09 1.73 -17.67
N ILE A 95 6.74 2.82 -18.36
CA ILE A 95 5.57 3.66 -18.10
C ILE A 95 4.28 2.82 -18.10
N ILE A 96 4.22 1.76 -18.90
CA ILE A 96 3.07 0.84 -18.96
C ILE A 96 2.86 0.16 -17.59
N TYR A 97 3.92 -0.20 -16.86
CA TYR A 97 3.77 -0.79 -15.52
C TYR A 97 3.27 0.22 -14.50
N ILE A 98 3.79 1.46 -14.55
CA ILE A 98 3.32 2.54 -13.69
C ILE A 98 1.82 2.78 -13.90
N GLU A 99 1.40 2.86 -15.17
CA GLU A 99 0.00 3.07 -15.55
C GLU A 99 -0.91 1.94 -15.04
N ARG A 100 -0.44 0.68 -15.13
CA ARG A 100 -1.15 -0.49 -14.60
C ARG A 100 -1.31 -0.42 -13.08
N VAL A 101 -0.28 0.02 -12.36
CA VAL A 101 -0.34 0.20 -10.90
C VAL A 101 -1.30 1.33 -10.52
N VAL A 102 -1.27 2.46 -11.25
CA VAL A 102 -2.21 3.58 -11.04
C VAL A 102 -3.66 3.11 -11.23
N ARG A 103 -3.95 2.41 -12.34
CA ARG A 103 -5.28 1.83 -12.59
C ARG A 103 -5.70 0.86 -11.50
N TYR A 104 -4.79 0.03 -11.03
CA TYR A 104 -5.06 -0.90 -9.92
C TYR A 104 -5.43 -0.16 -8.63
N ILE A 105 -4.67 0.87 -8.26
CA ILE A 105 -4.94 1.69 -7.07
C ILE A 105 -6.32 2.35 -7.19
N ARG A 106 -6.65 2.96 -8.34
CA ARG A 106 -7.96 3.59 -8.57
C ARG A 106 -9.11 2.59 -8.50
N ALA A 107 -8.95 1.43 -9.16
CA ALA A 107 -9.93 0.36 -9.10
C ALA A 107 -10.12 -0.16 -7.66
N THR A 108 -9.03 -0.23 -6.89
CA THR A 108 -9.07 -0.62 -5.48
C THR A 108 -9.82 0.39 -4.63
N LEU A 109 -9.56 1.68 -4.77
CA LEU A 109 -10.29 2.71 -4.03
C LEU A 109 -11.79 2.62 -4.34
N HIS A 110 -12.15 2.58 -5.62
CA HIS A 110 -13.55 2.44 -6.04
C HIS A 110 -14.21 1.13 -5.57
N PHE A 111 -13.46 0.02 -5.49
CA PHE A 111 -13.95 -1.22 -4.91
C PHE A 111 -14.21 -1.08 -3.41
N LEU A 112 -13.25 -0.52 -2.66
CA LEU A 112 -13.38 -0.31 -1.21
C LEU A 112 -14.50 0.67 -0.85
N ASP A 113 -14.79 1.65 -1.70
CA ASP A 113 -15.89 2.60 -1.51
C ASP A 113 -17.27 1.93 -1.55
N LYS A 114 -17.40 0.79 -2.23
CA LYS A 114 -18.67 0.04 -2.33
C LYS A 114 -18.94 -0.86 -1.14
N ILE A 115 -17.93 -1.13 -0.31
CA ILE A 115 -18.04 -2.04 0.82
C ILE A 115 -18.51 -1.23 2.02
N ASP A 116 -19.50 -1.73 2.75
CA ASP A 116 -19.96 -1.07 3.97
C ASP A 116 -18.90 -1.13 5.09
N THR A 117 -18.83 -0.07 5.90
CA THR A 117 -17.81 0.05 6.95
C THR A 117 -18.00 -0.99 8.05
N GLU A 118 -19.25 -1.28 8.43
CA GLU A 118 -19.53 -2.24 9.51
C GLU A 118 -19.14 -3.64 9.04
N VAL A 119 -19.51 -4.00 7.80
CA VAL A 119 -19.10 -5.26 7.17
C VAL A 119 -17.58 -5.39 7.10
N LEU A 120 -16.89 -4.33 6.67
CA LEU A 120 -15.43 -4.31 6.56
C LEU A 120 -14.73 -4.52 7.91
N LEU A 121 -15.27 -3.94 8.99
CA LEU A 121 -14.69 -4.05 10.33
C LEU A 121 -15.03 -5.38 11.02
N GLU A 122 -16.24 -5.91 10.81
CA GLU A 122 -16.69 -7.17 11.41
C GLU A 122 -16.09 -8.39 10.73
N ARG A 123 -16.16 -8.45 9.39
CA ARG A 123 -15.82 -9.64 8.60
C ARG A 123 -14.47 -9.54 7.91
N GLY A 124 -13.96 -8.31 7.71
CA GLY A 124 -12.79 -8.08 6.88
C GLY A 124 -13.11 -8.20 5.38
N LEU A 125 -12.09 -8.48 4.58
CA LEU A 125 -12.20 -8.64 3.13
C LEU A 125 -11.96 -10.11 2.76
N ASP A 126 -13.01 -10.81 2.34
CA ASP A 126 -12.92 -12.22 1.93
C ASP A 126 -12.23 -12.38 0.57
N ASN A 127 -12.49 -11.46 -0.38
CA ASN A 127 -11.93 -11.48 -1.73
C ASN A 127 -11.41 -10.10 -2.14
N TRP A 128 -10.23 -10.07 -2.76
CA TRP A 128 -9.62 -8.84 -3.25
C TRP A 128 -9.73 -8.73 -4.77
N GLU A 129 -10.86 -8.19 -5.22
CA GLU A 129 -11.23 -8.14 -6.65
C GLU A 129 -10.31 -7.32 -7.58
N PRO A 130 -9.71 -6.18 -7.18
CA PRO A 130 -8.96 -5.33 -8.12
C PRO A 130 -7.73 -6.02 -8.74
N ALA A 131 -7.08 -6.93 -8.00
CA ALA A 131 -5.96 -7.70 -8.53
C ALA A 131 -6.47 -8.81 -9.48
N ASP A 132 -7.53 -9.50 -9.06
CA ASP A 132 -8.10 -10.62 -9.79
C ASP A 132 -8.78 -10.19 -11.09
N GLU A 133 -9.44 -9.04 -11.12
CA GLU A 133 -10.04 -8.51 -12.34
C GLU A 133 -8.97 -8.13 -13.38
N ILE A 134 -7.85 -7.54 -12.96
CA ILE A 134 -6.73 -7.24 -13.88
C ILE A 134 -6.15 -8.54 -14.44
N VAL A 135 -5.95 -9.55 -13.60
CA VAL A 135 -5.49 -10.87 -14.03
C VAL A 135 -6.50 -11.53 -14.97
N LYS A 136 -7.80 -11.54 -14.62
CA LYS A 136 -8.88 -12.09 -15.46
C LYS A 136 -8.99 -11.37 -16.80
N LYS A 137 -8.80 -10.05 -16.84
CA LYS A 137 -8.86 -9.26 -18.07
C LYS A 137 -7.66 -9.58 -18.98
N ARG A 138 -6.47 -9.79 -18.41
CA ARG A 138 -5.27 -10.21 -19.16
C ARG A 138 -5.33 -11.65 -19.65
N LEU A 139 -5.87 -12.57 -18.86
CA LEU A 139 -6.18 -13.94 -19.28
C LEU A 139 -7.17 -13.96 -20.45
N LYS A 140 -8.21 -13.10 -20.41
CA LYS A 140 -9.16 -12.93 -21.51
C LYS A 140 -8.55 -12.30 -22.78
N LEU A 141 -7.45 -11.55 -22.64
CA LEU A 141 -6.73 -10.90 -23.73
C LEU A 141 -5.56 -11.73 -24.27
N GLY A 142 -5.24 -12.89 -23.67
CA GLY A 142 -4.15 -13.77 -24.11
C GLY A 142 -2.74 -13.22 -23.86
N GLU A 143 -2.60 -12.28 -22.94
CA GLU A 143 -1.31 -11.64 -22.62
C GLU A 143 -0.50 -12.40 -21.55
N ILE A 144 -1.07 -13.48 -21.01
CA ILE A 144 -0.46 -14.43 -20.05
C ILE A 144 -1.07 -15.81 -20.30
#